data_AF-A0A951I1V8-F1
#
_entry.id   AF-A0A951I1V8-F1
#
_cell.length_a   1.000
_cell.length_b   1.000
_cell.length_c   1.000
_cell.angle_alpha   90.00
_cell.angle_beta   90.00
_cell.angle_gamma   90.00
#
_symmetry.space_group_name_H-M   'P 1'
#
loop_
_entity.id
_entity.type
_entity.pdbx_description
1 polymer ?
#
loop_
_entity_poly.entity_id
_entity_poly.type
_entity_poly.pdbx_seq_one_letter_code
_entity_poly.pdbx_strand_id
1 'polypeptide(L)'
;LLDVGANAECKAVHLAQFAIMGDAYVRAVLGTVKPAVGLMSIGEEEAKGNDLTKEAFPLLRNLESLNFVGNVEGRDVFTGAVDVIVTDGFTGNVMLKLSEGLTSALISMIKRELTATAITKAGAMLARPAFRNIKKRLDYAEYGGAPLLGVRKIVMIGHGSSNARAIRNAIRSVKEFSEHRASERIERGIAETNAREYAEAAGQ
;
A
#
# COMPACT_ATOMS: atom_id res chain seq x y z
N LEU A 1 1.57 0.47 -0.28
CA LEU A 1 2.03 0.91 -1.61
C LEU A 1 1.26 2.16 -1.99
N LEU A 2 1.96 3.27 -2.23
CA LEU A 2 1.41 4.59 -2.56
C LEU A 2 2.42 5.31 -3.48
N ASP A 3 2.08 6.01 -4.55
CA ASP A 3 0.79 6.05 -5.24
C ASP A 3 0.61 4.77 -6.08
N VAL A 4 -0.62 4.48 -6.50
CA VAL A 4 -0.98 3.34 -7.36
C VAL A 4 -1.84 3.76 -8.56
N GLY A 5 -1.80 5.04 -8.93
CA GLY A 5 -2.36 5.55 -10.18
C GLY A 5 -3.22 6.80 -10.08
N ALA A 6 -3.22 7.50 -8.93
CA ALA A 6 -3.90 8.80 -8.83
C ALA A 6 -3.15 9.89 -9.62
N ASN A 7 -1.82 9.81 -9.67
CA ASN A 7 -0.95 10.74 -10.39
C ASN A 7 -0.04 9.95 -11.34
N ALA A 8 -0.23 10.10 -12.65
CA ALA A 8 0.62 9.44 -13.64
C ALA A 8 2.05 10.02 -13.67
N GLU A 9 2.20 11.31 -13.37
CA GLU A 9 3.48 12.00 -13.26
C GLU A 9 3.61 12.62 -11.87
N CYS A 10 4.76 12.40 -11.24
CA CYS A 10 5.06 12.90 -9.90
C CYS A 10 6.34 13.74 -9.91
N LYS A 11 6.39 14.72 -9.00
CA LYS A 11 7.63 15.41 -8.61
C LYS A 11 8.16 14.78 -7.32
N ALA A 12 9.45 14.97 -7.04
CA ALA A 12 10.10 14.44 -5.83
C ALA A 12 9.37 14.83 -4.53
N VAL A 13 8.88 16.07 -4.46
CA VAL A 13 8.08 16.57 -3.33
C VAL A 13 6.75 15.83 -3.14
N HIS A 14 6.15 15.30 -4.21
CA HIS A 14 4.92 14.49 -4.09
C HIS A 14 5.21 13.18 -3.37
N LEU A 15 6.35 12.53 -3.68
CA LEU A 15 6.76 11.29 -3.01
C LEU A 15 7.01 11.53 -1.51
N ALA A 16 7.65 12.64 -1.15
CA ALA A 16 7.79 13.04 0.25
C ALA A 16 6.43 13.19 0.96
N GLN A 17 5.46 13.84 0.31
CA GLN A 17 4.10 13.96 0.84
C GLN A 17 3.38 12.59 0.96
N PHE A 18 3.56 11.69 -0.01
CA PHE A 18 3.01 10.35 0.03
C PHE A 18 3.58 9.53 1.20
N ALA A 19 4.87 9.69 1.49
CA ALA A 19 5.52 9.08 2.64
C ALA A 19 4.87 9.52 3.96
N ILE A 20 4.70 10.83 4.15
CA ILE A 20 4.06 11.41 5.34
C ILE A 20 2.62 10.91 5.49
N MET A 21 1.84 10.94 4.40
CA MET A 21 0.46 10.47 4.43
C MET A 21 0.35 8.96 4.68
N GLY A 22 1.24 8.17 4.08
CA GLY A 22 1.29 6.73 4.26
C GLY A 22 1.65 6.34 5.69
N ASP A 23 2.68 6.96 6.25
CA ASP A 23 3.08 6.78 7.65
C ASP A 23 1.93 7.14 8.61
N ALA A 24 1.33 8.33 8.44
CA ALA A 24 0.19 8.76 9.25
C ALA A 24 -1.00 7.79 9.14
N TYR A 25 -1.31 7.32 7.92
CA TYR A 25 -2.36 6.33 7.70
C TYR A 25 -2.06 5.01 8.40
N VAL A 26 -0.84 4.47 8.28
CA VAL A 26 -0.49 3.19 8.91
C VAL A 26 -0.53 3.32 10.44
N ARG A 27 0.02 4.41 11.01
CA ARG A 27 -0.06 4.68 12.46
C ARG A 27 -1.50 4.79 12.94
N ALA A 28 -2.31 5.58 12.24
CA ALA A 28 -3.69 5.84 12.63
C ALA A 28 -4.60 4.61 12.40
N VAL A 29 -4.56 4.01 11.23
CA VAL A 29 -5.58 3.03 10.83
C VAL A 29 -5.14 1.61 11.15
N LEU A 30 -3.86 1.28 10.94
CA LEU A 30 -3.34 -0.07 11.14
C LEU A 30 -2.70 -0.27 12.52
N GLY A 31 -2.39 0.81 13.23
CA GLY A 31 -1.89 0.77 14.61
C GLY A 31 -0.40 0.45 14.75
N THR A 32 0.36 0.41 13.64
CA THR A 32 1.82 0.25 13.70
C THR A 32 2.45 1.54 14.21
N VAL A 33 3.16 1.49 15.35
CA VAL A 33 3.65 2.69 16.05
C VAL A 33 4.74 3.44 15.27
N LYS A 34 5.67 2.70 14.64
CA LYS A 34 6.79 3.25 13.88
C LYS A 34 6.89 2.54 12.51
N PRO A 35 6.01 2.87 11.55
CA PRO A 35 5.95 2.22 10.24
C PRO A 35 7.28 2.36 9.48
N ALA A 36 7.82 1.27 8.95
CA ALA A 36 8.94 1.32 8.02
C ALA A 36 8.50 1.91 6.68
N VAL A 37 9.14 3.01 6.25
CA VAL A 37 8.82 3.71 5.00
C VAL A 37 9.97 3.53 4.01
N GLY A 38 9.72 2.92 2.86
CA GLY A 38 10.71 2.69 1.81
C GLY A 38 10.36 3.40 0.50
N LEU A 39 11.39 3.80 -0.25
CA LEU A 39 11.25 4.36 -1.59
C LEU A 39 11.46 3.25 -2.64
N MET A 40 10.46 3.00 -3.49
CA MET A 40 10.60 2.01 -4.57
C MET A 40 11.68 2.44 -5.56
N SER A 41 12.66 1.57 -5.77
CA SER A 41 13.77 1.79 -6.70
C SER A 41 14.17 0.47 -7.38
N ILE A 42 15.15 0.57 -8.28
CA ILE A 42 15.74 -0.56 -9.02
C ILE A 42 16.95 -1.18 -8.30
N GLY A 43 17.22 -0.77 -7.07
CA GLY A 43 18.30 -1.26 -6.22
C GLY A 43 18.29 -0.54 -4.87
N GLU A 44 18.89 -1.18 -3.86
CA GLU A 44 18.89 -0.70 -2.46
C GLU A 44 19.84 0.48 -2.22
N GLU A 45 20.84 0.70 -3.09
CA GLU A 45 21.80 1.80 -2.90
C GLU A 45 21.15 3.18 -3.15
N GLU A 46 21.52 4.19 -2.36
CA GLU A 46 20.99 5.57 -2.47
C GLU A 46 21.10 6.15 -3.89
N ALA A 47 22.18 5.84 -4.60
CA ALA A 47 22.42 6.32 -5.96
C ALA A 47 21.61 5.59 -7.06
N LYS A 48 20.82 4.57 -6.72
CA LYS A 48 20.00 3.83 -7.69
C LYS A 48 18.64 4.46 -7.91
N GLY A 49 18.12 4.23 -9.11
CA GLY A 49 16.82 4.73 -9.56
C GLY A 49 16.94 5.75 -10.68
N ASN A 50 15.80 6.31 -11.06
CA ASN A 50 15.70 7.38 -12.03
C ASN A 50 15.88 8.75 -11.34
N ASP A 51 15.81 9.84 -12.13
CA ASP A 51 16.00 11.19 -11.60
C ASP A 51 14.97 11.52 -10.50
N LEU A 52 13.71 11.13 -10.69
CA LEU A 52 12.65 11.32 -9.70
C LEU A 52 12.98 10.66 -8.36
N THR A 53 13.38 9.38 -8.36
CA THR A 53 13.71 8.67 -7.12
C THR A 53 14.97 9.22 -6.47
N LYS A 54 15.98 9.61 -7.27
CA LYS A 54 17.23 10.21 -6.76
C LYS A 54 16.99 11.58 -6.14
N GLU A 55 16.10 12.38 -6.71
CA GLU A 55 15.69 13.67 -6.14
C GLU A 55 14.81 13.51 -4.90
N ALA A 56 13.96 12.47 -4.86
CA ALA A 56 13.09 12.19 -3.72
C ALA A 56 13.85 11.63 -2.51
N PHE A 57 14.89 10.83 -2.74
CA PHE A 57 15.67 10.20 -1.67
C PHE A 57 16.18 11.19 -0.60
N PRO A 58 16.89 12.28 -0.93
CA PRO A 58 17.35 13.22 0.07
C PRO A 58 16.19 13.93 0.78
N LEU A 59 15.07 14.19 0.09
CA LEU A 59 13.89 14.77 0.73
C LEU A 59 13.33 13.83 1.79
N LEU A 60 13.21 12.54 1.48
CA LEU A 60 12.72 11.51 2.41
C LEU A 60 13.68 11.25 3.57
N ARG A 61 14.99 11.25 3.29
CA ARG A 61 16.02 11.09 4.32
C ARG A 61 16.03 12.25 5.31
N ASN A 62 15.75 13.47 4.83
CA ASN A 62 15.71 14.66 5.68
C ASN A 62 14.43 14.76 6.49
N LEU A 63 13.43 13.89 6.28
CA LEU A 63 12.24 13.80 7.13
C LEU A 63 12.54 12.96 8.38
N GLU A 64 13.14 13.58 9.40
CA GLU A 64 13.57 12.89 10.63
C GLU A 64 12.39 12.26 11.40
N SER A 65 11.18 12.77 11.20
CA SER A 65 9.96 12.23 11.80
C SER A 65 9.53 10.88 11.20
N LEU A 66 10.07 10.49 10.04
CA LEU A 66 9.79 9.22 9.38
C LEU A 66 10.85 8.16 9.71
N ASN A 67 10.40 6.92 9.85
CA ASN A 67 11.30 5.77 9.87
C ASN A 67 11.63 5.35 8.43
N PHE A 68 12.37 6.21 7.72
CA PHE A 68 12.78 5.97 6.35
C PHE A 68 13.88 4.91 6.28
N VAL A 69 13.59 3.77 5.64
CA VAL A 69 14.51 2.62 5.55
C VAL A 69 15.36 2.63 4.27
N GLY A 70 15.24 3.68 3.45
CA GLY A 70 15.99 3.82 2.19
C GLY A 70 15.23 3.27 0.98
N ASN A 71 16.01 2.89 -0.03
CA ASN A 71 15.47 2.30 -1.26
C ASN A 71 15.05 0.85 -1.02
N VAL A 72 13.96 0.44 -1.65
CA VAL A 72 13.42 -0.93 -1.60
C VAL A 72 13.11 -1.41 -3.01
N GLU A 73 13.25 -2.71 -3.25
CA GLU A 73 13.03 -3.32 -4.55
C GLU A 73 11.69 -4.05 -4.63
N GLY A 74 11.31 -4.44 -5.87
CA GLY A 74 10.10 -5.23 -6.10
C GLY A 74 10.05 -6.56 -5.32
N ARG A 75 11.20 -7.12 -4.94
CA ARG A 75 11.29 -8.35 -4.13
C ARG A 75 10.82 -8.14 -2.68
N ASP A 76 10.92 -6.93 -2.16
CA ASP A 76 10.63 -6.60 -0.76
C ASP A 76 9.14 -6.35 -0.49
N VAL A 77 8.37 -6.14 -1.56
CA VAL A 77 6.94 -5.75 -1.50
C VAL A 77 6.09 -6.72 -0.67
N PHE A 78 6.44 -8.01 -0.67
CA PHE A 78 5.67 -9.06 -0.01
C PHE A 78 6.37 -9.70 1.19
N THR A 79 7.53 -9.18 1.61
CA THR A 79 8.30 -9.75 2.74
C THR A 79 7.72 -9.35 4.09
N GLY A 80 6.97 -8.25 4.13
CA GLY A 80 6.45 -7.66 5.38
C GLY A 80 7.48 -6.83 6.15
N ALA A 81 8.67 -6.61 5.59
CA ALA A 81 9.71 -5.78 6.21
C ALA A 81 9.44 -4.26 6.10
N VAL A 82 8.57 -3.85 5.17
CA VAL A 82 8.27 -2.45 4.87
C VAL A 82 6.76 -2.25 4.94
N ASP A 83 6.32 -1.28 5.74
CA ASP A 83 4.89 -0.99 5.95
C ASP A 83 4.35 -0.05 4.87
N VAL A 84 5.15 0.93 4.46
CA VAL A 84 4.79 1.95 3.47
C VAL A 84 5.84 1.95 2.37
N ILE A 85 5.45 1.57 1.16
CA ILE A 85 6.29 1.67 -0.04
C ILE A 85 5.79 2.85 -0.87
N VAL A 86 6.67 3.82 -1.09
CA VAL A 86 6.42 5.05 -1.82
C VAL A 86 6.94 4.95 -3.25
N THR A 87 6.15 5.37 -4.22
CA THR A 87 6.47 5.33 -5.65
C THR A 87 5.58 6.32 -6.42
N ASP A 88 5.91 6.60 -7.68
CA ASP A 88 5.04 7.33 -8.58
C ASP A 88 3.84 6.48 -9.02
N GLY A 89 2.75 7.13 -9.47
CA GLY A 89 1.52 6.40 -9.76
C GLY A 89 1.60 5.52 -11.01
N PHE A 90 2.52 5.77 -11.95
CA PHE A 90 2.74 4.85 -13.07
C PHE A 90 3.38 3.55 -12.59
N THR A 91 4.52 3.64 -11.91
CA THR A 91 5.24 2.47 -11.36
C THR A 91 4.36 1.70 -10.39
N GLY A 92 3.70 2.38 -9.47
CA GLY A 92 2.82 1.75 -8.48
C GLY A 92 1.61 1.06 -9.10
N ASN A 93 0.98 1.64 -10.13
CA ASN A 93 -0.13 1.00 -10.83
C ASN A 93 0.34 -0.24 -11.60
N VAL A 94 1.50 -0.18 -12.28
CA VAL A 94 2.10 -1.34 -12.94
C VAL A 94 2.35 -2.46 -11.93
N MET A 95 2.95 -2.14 -10.78
CA MET A 95 3.20 -3.09 -9.71
C MET A 95 1.91 -3.71 -9.16
N LEU A 96 0.89 -2.88 -8.90
CA LEU A 96 -0.42 -3.35 -8.41
C LEU A 96 -1.06 -4.33 -9.41
N LYS A 97 -1.09 -3.96 -10.69
CA LYS A 97 -1.69 -4.78 -11.76
C LYS A 97 -0.91 -6.06 -12.01
N LEU A 98 0.43 -6.01 -11.97
CA LEU A 98 1.27 -7.19 -12.04
C LEU A 98 0.99 -8.15 -10.88
N SER A 99 0.87 -7.62 -9.66
CA SER A 99 0.59 -8.40 -8.45
C SER A 99 -0.78 -9.09 -8.50
N GLU A 100 -1.80 -8.36 -8.97
CA GLU A 100 -3.14 -8.91 -9.22
C GLU A 100 -3.11 -10.02 -10.28
N GLY A 101 -2.45 -9.77 -11.42
CA GLY A 101 -2.33 -10.72 -12.52
C GLY A 101 -1.58 -12.00 -12.13
N LEU A 102 -0.44 -11.85 -11.46
CA LEU A 102 0.36 -12.96 -10.94
C LEU A 102 -0.44 -13.80 -9.94
N THR A 103 -1.13 -13.15 -9.01
CA THR A 103 -1.98 -13.84 -8.02
C THR A 103 -3.09 -14.65 -8.70
N SER A 104 -3.77 -14.07 -9.68
CA SER A 104 -4.81 -14.76 -10.46
C SER A 104 -4.27 -15.95 -11.25
N ALA A 105 -3.09 -15.79 -11.87
CA ALA A 105 -2.42 -16.86 -12.61
C ALA A 105 -2.02 -18.02 -11.69
N LEU A 106 -1.39 -17.72 -10.55
CA LEU A 106 -0.98 -18.72 -9.55
C LEU A 106 -2.17 -19.51 -9.00
N ILE A 107 -3.25 -18.82 -8.61
CA ILE A 107 -4.48 -19.48 -8.13
C ILE A 107 -5.06 -20.40 -9.22
N SER A 108 -5.06 -19.95 -10.47
CA SER A 108 -5.58 -20.73 -11.60
C SER A 108 -4.73 -21.97 -11.87
N MET A 109 -3.40 -21.85 -11.84
CA MET A 109 -2.47 -22.98 -11.99
C MET A 109 -2.65 -23.99 -10.86
N ILE A 110 -2.66 -23.54 -9.59
CA ILE A 110 -2.87 -24.40 -8.42
C ILE A 110 -4.21 -25.15 -8.54
N LYS A 111 -5.28 -24.43 -8.90
CA LYS A 111 -6.61 -25.04 -9.06
C LYS A 111 -6.61 -26.12 -10.14
N ARG A 112 -5.93 -25.88 -11.27
CA ARG A 112 -5.83 -26.86 -12.36
C ARG A 112 -5.16 -28.15 -11.87
N GLU A 113 -3.98 -28.06 -11.27
CA GLU A 113 -3.23 -29.24 -10.78
C GLU A 113 -4.01 -30.02 -9.69
N LEU A 114 -4.66 -29.29 -8.78
CA LEU A 114 -5.47 -29.89 -7.71
C LEU A 114 -6.75 -30.56 -8.20
N THR A 115 -7.19 -30.28 -9.43
CA THR A 115 -8.38 -30.91 -10.03
C THR A 115 -8.05 -31.94 -11.11
N ALA A 116 -6.76 -32.16 -11.39
CA ALA A 116 -6.29 -32.99 -12.50
C ALA A 116 -6.57 -34.49 -12.32
N THR A 117 -6.55 -35.01 -11.08
CA THR A 117 -6.75 -36.45 -10.81
C THR A 117 -7.70 -36.67 -9.62
N ALA A 118 -8.24 -37.88 -9.50
CA ALA A 118 -9.10 -38.24 -8.37
C ALA A 118 -8.38 -38.07 -7.02
N ILE A 119 -7.08 -38.39 -6.96
CA ILE A 119 -6.26 -38.26 -5.76
C ILE A 119 -6.04 -36.79 -5.40
N THR A 120 -5.61 -35.96 -6.36
CA THR A 120 -5.38 -34.53 -6.09
C THR A 120 -6.68 -33.80 -5.74
N LYS A 121 -7.80 -34.21 -6.35
CA LYS A 121 -9.13 -33.68 -6.04
C LYS A 121 -9.60 -34.04 -4.64
N ALA A 122 -9.32 -35.26 -4.16
CA ALA A 122 -9.59 -35.64 -2.78
C ALA A 122 -8.76 -34.80 -1.79
N GLY A 123 -7.46 -34.61 -2.06
CA GLY A 123 -6.60 -33.73 -1.26
C GLY A 123 -7.09 -32.27 -1.24
N ALA A 124 -7.54 -31.75 -2.39
CA ALA A 124 -8.12 -30.42 -2.49
C ALA A 124 -9.40 -30.25 -1.66
N MET A 125 -10.22 -31.30 -1.54
CA MET A 125 -11.42 -31.29 -0.71
C MET A 125 -11.07 -31.16 0.77
N LEU A 126 -10.06 -31.89 1.24
CA LEU A 126 -9.57 -31.79 2.62
C LEU A 126 -8.98 -30.41 2.92
N ALA A 127 -8.22 -29.84 1.98
CA ALA A 127 -7.61 -28.53 2.10
C ALA A 127 -8.56 -27.34 1.80
N ARG A 128 -9.82 -27.61 1.44
CA ARG A 128 -10.80 -26.59 1.02
C ARG A 128 -10.95 -25.41 2.00
N PRO A 129 -10.96 -25.61 3.34
CA PRO A 129 -11.03 -24.48 4.27
C PRO A 129 -9.81 -23.55 4.17
N ALA A 130 -8.61 -24.11 4.01
CA ALA A 130 -7.38 -23.35 3.86
C ALA A 130 -7.40 -22.53 2.55
N PHE A 131 -7.77 -23.15 1.43
CA PHE A 131 -7.91 -22.44 0.15
C PHE A 131 -8.95 -21.32 0.19
N ARG A 132 -10.06 -21.54 0.91
CA ARG A 132 -11.07 -20.49 1.11
C ARG A 132 -10.49 -19.30 1.89
N ASN A 133 -9.68 -19.55 2.90
CA ASN A 133 -9.04 -18.49 3.69
C ASN A 133 -7.97 -17.74 2.89
N ILE A 134 -7.16 -18.46 2.09
CA ILE A 134 -6.18 -17.86 1.18
C ILE A 134 -6.89 -16.94 0.18
N LYS A 135 -7.96 -17.44 -0.46
CA LYS A 135 -8.74 -16.65 -1.42
C LYS A 135 -9.29 -15.37 -0.78
N LYS A 136 -9.78 -15.43 0.46
CA LYS A 136 -10.26 -14.23 1.18
C LYS A 136 -9.15 -13.20 1.42
N ARG A 137 -7.92 -13.64 1.74
CA ARG A 137 -6.79 -12.72 1.98
C ARG A 137 -6.32 -12.03 0.71
N LEU A 138 -6.49 -12.68 -0.44
CA LEU A 138 -6.04 -12.20 -1.76
C LEU A 138 -7.14 -11.46 -2.54
N ASP A 139 -8.39 -11.50 -2.08
CA ASP A 139 -9.53 -10.88 -2.77
C ASP A 139 -9.66 -9.41 -2.36
N TYR A 140 -9.20 -8.51 -3.23
CA TYR A 140 -9.34 -7.06 -3.07
C TYR A 140 -10.78 -6.61 -2.87
N ALA A 141 -11.77 -7.38 -3.36
CA ALA A 141 -13.18 -7.06 -3.15
C ALA A 141 -13.58 -7.14 -1.66
N GLU A 142 -12.78 -7.79 -0.79
CA GLU A 142 -13.02 -7.82 0.66
C GLU A 142 -12.84 -6.45 1.33
N TYR A 143 -11.96 -5.60 0.78
CA TYR A 143 -11.74 -4.22 1.23
C TYR A 143 -12.62 -3.21 0.48
N GLY A 144 -13.06 -3.57 -0.74
CA GLY A 144 -14.05 -2.83 -1.53
C GLY A 144 -13.50 -1.65 -2.32
N GLY A 145 -12.25 -1.23 -2.06
CA GLY A 145 -11.56 -0.17 -2.78
C GLY A 145 -10.27 0.23 -2.08
N ALA A 146 -9.55 1.18 -2.68
CA ALA A 146 -8.38 1.81 -2.07
C ALA A 146 -8.79 3.18 -1.47
N PRO A 147 -8.32 3.52 -0.25
CA PRO A 147 -8.53 4.87 0.30
C PRO A 147 -7.74 5.90 -0.51
N LEU A 148 -8.42 6.97 -0.91
CA LEU A 148 -7.77 8.16 -1.47
C LEU A 148 -7.30 9.06 -0.32
N LEU A 149 -5.99 9.16 -0.15
CA LEU A 149 -5.38 10.05 0.83
C LEU A 149 -5.17 11.46 0.25
N GLY A 150 -5.05 12.47 1.11
CA GLY A 150 -4.84 13.87 0.71
C GLY A 150 -6.12 14.68 0.47
N VAL A 151 -7.30 14.07 0.67
CA VAL A 151 -8.60 14.76 0.66
C VAL A 151 -9.15 14.92 2.07
N ARG A 152 -9.97 15.96 2.30
CA ARG A 152 -10.51 16.32 3.64
C ARG A 152 -11.46 15.29 4.26
N LYS A 153 -11.98 14.35 3.49
CA LYS A 153 -12.98 13.36 3.91
C LYS A 153 -12.59 11.99 3.39
N ILE A 154 -13.13 10.94 3.99
CA ILE A 154 -12.90 9.55 3.56
C ILE A 154 -13.47 9.35 2.16
N VAL A 155 -12.60 9.03 1.21
CA VAL A 155 -12.96 8.68 -0.17
C VAL A 155 -12.37 7.31 -0.47
N MET A 156 -13.20 6.39 -0.93
CA MET A 156 -12.79 5.05 -1.37
C MET A 156 -12.94 4.94 -2.88
N ILE A 157 -11.85 4.62 -3.56
CA ILE A 157 -11.83 4.39 -5.01
C ILE A 157 -12.01 2.89 -5.26
N GLY A 158 -13.16 2.54 -5.81
CA GLY A 158 -13.45 1.18 -6.27
C GLY A 158 -12.72 0.85 -7.56
N HIS A 159 -12.56 -0.44 -7.84
CA HIS A 159 -12.03 -0.89 -9.13
C HIS A 159 -13.10 -0.79 -10.23
N GLY A 160 -12.72 -0.63 -11.50
CA GLY A 160 -13.67 -0.50 -12.61
C GLY A 160 -14.61 -1.71 -12.78
N SER A 161 -14.19 -2.89 -12.32
CA SER A 161 -15.00 -4.12 -12.31
C SER A 161 -15.71 -4.40 -10.96
N SER A 162 -15.87 -3.39 -10.11
CA SER A 162 -16.50 -3.54 -8.79
C SER A 162 -17.94 -4.06 -8.91
N ASN A 163 -18.22 -5.18 -8.25
CA ASN A 163 -19.55 -5.77 -8.17
C ASN A 163 -20.27 -5.35 -6.87
N ALA A 164 -21.53 -5.75 -6.71
CA ALA A 164 -22.35 -5.41 -5.53
C ALA A 164 -21.67 -5.76 -4.19
N ARG A 165 -20.89 -6.84 -4.15
CA ARG A 165 -20.12 -7.24 -2.97
C ARG A 165 -19.00 -6.25 -2.66
N ALA A 166 -18.24 -5.83 -3.68
CA ALA A 166 -17.18 -4.84 -3.54
C ALA A 166 -17.75 -3.50 -3.04
N ILE A 167 -18.87 -3.03 -3.61
CA ILE A 167 -19.54 -1.79 -3.18
C ILE A 167 -20.01 -1.87 -1.73
N ARG A 168 -20.67 -2.96 -1.34
CA ARG A 168 -21.09 -3.18 0.07
C ARG A 168 -19.89 -3.15 1.01
N ASN A 169 -18.79 -3.80 0.63
CA ASN A 169 -17.58 -3.83 1.44
C ASN A 169 -16.91 -2.44 1.52
N ALA A 170 -16.92 -1.66 0.43
CA ALA A 170 -16.43 -0.28 0.44
C ALA A 170 -17.23 0.60 1.41
N ILE A 171 -18.57 0.52 1.39
CA ILE A 171 -19.43 1.25 2.34
C ILE A 171 -19.10 0.87 3.78
N ARG A 172 -18.90 -0.44 4.05
CA ARG A 172 -18.49 -0.90 5.38
C ARG A 172 -17.13 -0.31 5.79
N SER A 173 -16.14 -0.31 4.90
CA SER A 173 -14.82 0.28 5.16
C SER A 173 -14.91 1.79 5.43
N VAL A 174 -15.73 2.53 4.67
CA VAL A 174 -15.98 3.96 4.91
C VAL A 174 -16.62 4.19 6.28
N LYS A 175 -17.61 3.36 6.65
CA LYS A 175 -18.25 3.42 7.97
C LYS A 175 -17.22 3.22 9.08
N GLU A 176 -16.40 2.18 8.98
CA GLU A 176 -15.35 1.86 9.96
C GLU A 176 -14.33 3.00 10.09
N PHE A 177 -13.85 3.54 8.96
CA PHE A 177 -12.98 4.71 8.96
C PHE A 177 -13.64 5.94 9.61
N SER A 178 -14.95 6.13 9.41
CA SER A 178 -15.69 7.23 10.02
C SER A 178 -15.83 7.04 11.53
N GLU A 179 -16.20 5.84 11.99
CA GLU A 179 -16.34 5.50 13.41
C GLU A 179 -15.01 5.64 14.15
N HIS A 180 -13.89 5.28 13.49
CA HIS A 180 -12.55 5.44 14.04
C HIS A 180 -11.92 6.80 13.80
N ARG A 181 -12.67 7.78 13.26
CA ARG A 181 -12.21 9.15 13.00
C ARG A 181 -10.90 9.19 12.21
N ALA A 182 -10.80 8.31 11.21
CA ALA A 182 -9.57 8.08 10.46
C ALA A 182 -9.07 9.37 9.78
N SER A 183 -9.97 10.16 9.20
CA SER A 183 -9.61 11.45 8.58
C SER A 183 -8.95 12.38 9.59
N GLU A 184 -9.51 12.57 10.78
CA GLU A 184 -8.93 13.45 11.79
C GLU A 184 -7.61 12.92 12.32
N ARG A 185 -7.46 11.60 12.43
CA ARG A 185 -6.21 10.98 12.88
C ARG A 185 -5.11 11.10 11.83
N ILE A 186 -5.44 10.97 10.55
CA ILE A 186 -4.50 11.17 9.44
C ILE A 186 -4.11 12.66 9.37
N GLU A 187 -5.08 13.58 9.44
CA GLU A 187 -4.82 15.03 9.44
C GLU A 187 -3.90 15.43 10.60
N ARG A 188 -4.19 14.94 11.81
CA ARG A 188 -3.32 15.14 12.97
C ARG A 188 -1.94 14.52 12.76
N GLY A 189 -1.86 13.31 12.23
CA GLY A 189 -0.58 12.64 11.94
C GLY A 189 0.29 13.43 10.96
N ILE A 190 -0.31 13.99 9.91
CA ILE A 190 0.37 14.89 8.95
C ILE A 190 0.84 16.16 9.66
N ALA A 191 -0.01 16.78 10.47
CA ALA A 191 0.34 17.99 11.21
C ALA A 191 1.48 17.75 12.22
N GLU A 192 1.46 16.62 12.94
CA GLU A 192 2.52 16.20 13.87
C GLU A 192 3.84 15.97 13.15
N THR A 193 3.81 15.27 12.01
CA THR A 193 4.98 15.06 11.17
C THR A 193 5.54 16.41 10.71
N ASN A 194 4.73 17.26 10.08
CA ASN A 194 5.18 18.59 9.64
C ASN A 194 5.73 19.45 10.78
N ALA A 195 5.09 19.44 11.96
CA ALA A 195 5.54 20.23 13.09
C ALA A 195 6.89 19.79 13.64
N ARG A 196 7.19 18.48 13.63
CA ARG A 196 8.51 17.94 14.01
C ARG A 196 9.60 18.44 13.06
N GLU A 197 9.34 18.34 11.76
CA GLU A 197 10.26 18.84 10.72
C GLU A 197 10.54 20.34 10.88
N TYR A 198 9.52 21.17 11.12
CA TYR A 198 9.70 22.61 11.30
C TYR A 198 10.38 22.98 12.63
N ALA A 199 10.12 22.23 13.71
CA ALA A 199 10.76 22.46 15.01
C ALA A 199 12.26 22.09 14.98
N GLU A 200 12.61 21.00 14.30
CA GLU A 200 14.00 20.59 14.09
C GLU A 200 14.74 21.57 13.17
N ALA A 201 14.10 22.06 12.11
CA ALA A 201 14.66 23.11 11.24
C ALA A 201 14.86 24.47 11.93
N ALA A 202 14.06 24.79 12.97
CA ALA A 202 14.17 26.03 13.73
C ALA A 202 15.17 25.94 14.91
N GLY A 203 15.64 24.74 15.24
CA GLY A 203 16.63 24.48 16.30
C GLY A 203 18.07 24.31 15.80
N GLN A 204 18.30 24.44 14.49
CA GLN A 204 19.62 24.48 13.83
C GLN A 204 19.99 25.93 13.47
#